data_AF-A0A6J4BZM1-F1
#
_entry.id   AF-A0A6J4BZM1-F1
#
_cell.length_a   1.000
_cell.length_b   1.000
_cell.length_c   1.000
_cell.angle_alpha   90.00
_cell.angle_beta   90.00
_cell.angle_gamma   90.00
#
_symmetry.space_group_name_H-M   'P 1'
#
loop_
_entity.id
_entity.type
_entity.pdbx_description
1 polymer ?
#
loop_
_entity_poly.entity_id
_entity_poly.type
_entity_poly.pdbx_seq_one_letter_code
_entity_poly.pdbx_strand_id
1 'polypeptide(L)'
;MLGYVDTMAEWQPSRMEAAGASPVDELRHRTFAWNDILFYLSGPLAELRWRRRSREFLWLAASEMAERRIGDEDIDDDSDLGRVRRRLCWLQPGDERAAFIRAWLEAEELVARNMPATEWIARELCDCGCDARLRGRRRMGRRRCDCAQAH
;
A
#
# COMPACT_ATOMS: atom_id res chain seq x y z
N MET A 1 -16.14 -10.59 -8.73
CA MET A 1 -15.80 -9.17 -8.64
C MET A 1 -15.66 -8.86 -7.15
N LEU A 2 -14.46 -9.07 -6.60
CA LEU A 2 -14.15 -8.58 -5.25
C LEU A 2 -14.01 -7.07 -5.41
N GLY A 3 -14.88 -6.33 -4.73
CA GLY A 3 -14.92 -4.88 -4.84
C GLY A 3 -13.57 -4.29 -4.50
N TYR A 4 -13.02 -3.52 -5.43
CA TYR A 4 -12.09 -2.46 -5.10
C TYR A 4 -12.78 -1.63 -4.02
N VAL A 5 -12.31 -1.72 -2.78
CA VAL A 5 -12.61 -0.69 -1.79
C VAL A 5 -11.72 0.47 -2.23
N ASP A 6 -12.25 1.27 -3.15
CA ASP A 6 -11.72 2.60 -3.42
C ASP A 6 -11.94 3.38 -2.13
N THR A 7 -10.96 3.34 -1.24
CA THR A 7 -10.91 4.26 -0.12
C THR A 7 -10.82 5.65 -0.71
N MET A 8 -12.00 6.27 -0.83
CA MET A 8 -12.23 7.68 -1.07
C MET A 8 -11.25 8.51 -0.24
N ALA A 9 -10.20 9.00 -0.89
CA ALA A 9 -9.42 10.13 -0.42
C ALA A 9 -8.65 10.77 -1.58
N GLU A 10 -9.37 11.19 -2.63
CA GLU A 10 -8.91 12.26 -3.53
C GLU A 10 -8.94 13.64 -2.85
N TRP A 11 -8.90 13.71 -1.52
CA TRP A 11 -8.85 14.98 -0.83
C TRP A 11 -7.40 15.39 -0.60
N GLN A 12 -6.91 16.29 -1.45
CA GLN A 12 -5.70 17.08 -1.26
C GLN A 12 -6.12 18.56 -1.23
N PRO A 13 -5.84 19.31 -0.15
CA PRO A 13 -6.01 20.76 -0.19
C PRO A 13 -5.02 21.35 -1.20
N SER A 14 -5.47 22.30 -2.00
CA SER A 14 -4.58 23.03 -2.89
C SER A 14 -3.49 23.74 -2.07
N ARG A 15 -2.30 23.96 -2.64
CA ARG A 15 -1.22 24.69 -1.96
C ARG A 15 -1.64 26.08 -1.52
N MET A 16 -2.57 26.70 -2.26
CA MET A 16 -3.11 28.01 -1.95
C MET A 16 -4.05 27.97 -0.73
N GLU A 17 -4.88 26.92 -0.62
CA GLU A 17 -5.72 26.70 0.56
C GLU A 17 -4.90 26.34 1.80
N ALA A 18 -3.83 25.55 1.65
CA ALA A 18 -2.93 25.22 2.74
C ALA A 18 -2.13 26.45 3.24
N ALA A 19 -1.72 27.35 2.34
CA ALA A 19 -1.02 28.59 2.69
C ALA A 19 -1.92 29.61 3.42
N GLY A 20 -3.24 29.50 3.27
CA GLY A 20 -4.23 30.31 3.99
C GLY A 20 -4.76 29.66 5.27
N ALA A 21 -4.37 28.42 5.57
CA ALA A 21 -4.83 27.68 6.74
C ALA A 21 -4.03 28.00 8.00
N SER A 22 -4.60 27.72 9.17
CA SER A 22 -3.85 27.78 10.43
C SER A 22 -2.64 26.83 10.37
N PRO A 23 -1.50 27.15 10.98
CA PRO A 23 -0.34 26.25 11.05
C PRO A 23 -0.67 24.86 11.59
N VAL A 24 -1.68 24.77 12.46
CA VAL A 24 -2.18 23.50 13.02
C VAL A 24 -2.86 22.64 11.95
N ASP A 25 -3.65 23.26 11.07
CA ASP A 25 -4.38 22.57 10.00
C ASP A 25 -3.41 22.14 8.89
N GLU A 26 -2.41 22.97 8.57
CA GLU A 26 -1.34 22.62 7.65
C GLU A 26 -0.56 21.38 8.12
N LEU A 27 -0.16 21.35 9.40
CA LEU A 27 0.53 20.20 10.00
C LEU A 27 -0.33 18.93 9.92
N ARG A 28 -1.63 19.05 10.17
CA ARG A 28 -2.58 17.94 10.12
C ARG A 28 -2.72 17.41 8.69
N HIS A 29 -2.86 18.28 7.69
CA HIS A 29 -2.94 17.89 6.28
C HIS A 29 -1.66 17.19 5.82
N ARG A 30 -0.49 17.68 6.24
CA ARG A 30 0.79 17.02 5.94
C ARG A 30 0.88 15.63 6.55
N THR A 31 0.44 15.49 7.80
CA THR A 31 0.42 14.19 8.51
C THR A 31 -0.49 13.19 7.79
N PHE A 32 -1.69 13.61 7.38
CA PHE A 32 -2.60 12.74 6.62
C PHE A 32 -2.01 12.34 5.26
N ALA A 33 -1.46 13.29 4.51
CA ALA A 33 -0.84 12.99 3.22
C ALA A 33 0.34 12.00 3.35
N TRP A 34 1.13 12.09 4.44
CA TRP A 34 2.19 11.13 4.72
C TRP A 34 1.63 9.74 5.04
N ASN A 35 0.60 9.65 5.89
CA ASN A 35 -0.05 8.39 6.21
C ASN A 35 -0.66 7.71 4.98
N ASP A 36 -1.27 8.49 4.07
CA ASP A 36 -1.77 7.97 2.79
C ASP A 36 -0.65 7.34 1.96
N ILE A 37 0.51 8.01 1.87
CA ILE A 37 1.68 7.46 1.17
C ILE A 37 2.09 6.11 1.79
N LEU A 38 2.20 6.05 3.11
CA LEU A 38 2.58 4.81 3.81
C LEU A 38 1.55 3.70 3.56
N PHE A 39 0.26 4.05 3.55
CA PHE A 39 -0.82 3.12 3.24
C PHE A 39 -0.71 2.57 1.80
N TYR A 40 -0.56 3.44 0.80
CA TYR A 40 -0.41 3.01 -0.60
C TYR A 40 0.83 2.15 -0.85
N LEU A 41 1.93 2.41 -0.14
CA LEU A 41 3.15 1.59 -0.25
C LEU A 41 3.04 0.24 0.48
N SER A 42 2.20 0.15 1.51
CA SER A 42 2.13 -1.02 2.38
C SER A 42 1.72 -2.31 1.66
N GLY A 43 0.78 -2.23 0.71
CA GLY A 43 0.30 -3.38 -0.07
C GLY A 43 1.41 -4.02 -0.92
N PRO A 44 2.04 -3.27 -1.85
CA PRO A 44 3.17 -3.77 -2.65
C PRO A 44 4.33 -4.30 -1.80
N LEU A 45 4.65 -3.62 -0.68
CA LEU A 45 5.72 -4.07 0.22
C LEU A 45 5.38 -5.36 0.97
N ALA A 46 4.13 -5.52 1.38
CA ALA A 46 3.65 -6.76 1.97
C ALA A 46 3.73 -7.93 0.97
N GLU A 47 3.38 -7.69 -0.31
CA GLU A 47 3.53 -8.69 -1.37
C GLU A 47 5.00 -9.10 -1.57
N LEU A 48 5.91 -8.13 -1.62
CA LEU A 48 7.34 -8.41 -1.78
C LEU A 48 7.90 -9.22 -0.60
N ARG A 49 7.47 -8.91 0.62
CA ARG A 49 7.84 -9.68 1.82
C ARG A 49 7.25 -11.07 1.84
N TRP A 50 5.99 -11.21 1.44
CA TRP A 50 5.34 -12.52 1.31
C TRP A 50 6.11 -13.44 0.36
N ARG A 51 6.68 -12.88 -0.71
CA ARG A 51 7.60 -13.57 -1.64
C ARG A 51 9.00 -13.85 -1.06
N ARG A 52 9.20 -13.64 0.24
CA ARG A 52 10.44 -13.87 1.00
C ARG A 52 11.66 -13.17 0.40
N ARG A 53 11.48 -11.96 -0.13
CA ARG A 53 12.61 -11.13 -0.56
C ARG A 53 13.41 -10.67 0.66
N SER A 54 14.74 -10.61 0.52
CA SER A 54 15.61 -10.14 1.60
C SER A 54 15.41 -8.64 1.84
N ARG A 55 15.79 -8.18 3.03
CA ARG A 55 15.69 -6.76 3.39
C ARG A 55 16.56 -5.89 2.48
N GLU A 56 17.76 -6.38 2.15
CA GLU A 56 18.70 -5.71 1.26
C GLU A 56 18.11 -5.54 -0.14
N PHE A 57 17.37 -6.54 -0.64
CA PHE A 57 16.66 -6.44 -1.91
C PHE A 57 15.58 -5.35 -1.88
N LEU A 58 14.79 -5.28 -0.80
CA LEU A 58 13.75 -4.24 -0.65
C LEU A 58 14.34 -2.82 -0.62
N TRP A 59 15.54 -2.68 -0.05
CA TRP A 59 16.25 -1.42 0.04
C TRP A 59 16.85 -0.99 -1.30
N LEU A 60 17.45 -1.93 -2.04
CA LEU A 60 17.93 -1.68 -3.40
C LEU A 60 16.76 -1.32 -4.33
N ALA A 61 15.65 -2.06 -4.23
CA ALA A 61 14.45 -1.79 -4.99
C ALA A 61 13.87 -0.40 -4.72
N ALA A 62 14.03 0.15 -3.51
CA ALA A 62 13.54 1.49 -3.17
C ALA A 62 14.16 2.57 -4.07
N SER A 63 15.47 2.52 -4.30
CA SER A 63 16.17 3.52 -5.12
C SER A 63 15.82 3.40 -6.59
N GLU A 64 15.79 2.17 -7.11
CA GLU A 64 15.42 1.88 -8.50
C GLU A 64 13.95 2.25 -8.78
N MET A 65 13.05 1.99 -7.82
CA MET A 65 11.66 2.39 -7.92
C MET A 65 11.49 3.90 -7.81
N ALA A 66 12.26 4.60 -6.98
CA ALA A 66 12.20 6.06 -6.91
C ALA A 66 12.58 6.69 -8.26
N GLU A 67 13.64 6.20 -8.92
CA GLU A 67 14.08 6.68 -10.23
C GLU A 67 13.03 6.45 -11.31
N ARG A 68 12.49 5.23 -11.38
CA ARG A 68 11.45 4.90 -12.37
C ARG A 68 10.10 5.53 -12.07
N ARG A 69 9.76 5.78 -10.80
CA ARG A 69 8.39 6.15 -10.41
C ARG A 69 8.16 7.62 -10.16
N ILE A 70 9.21 8.37 -9.86
CA ILE A 70 9.14 9.83 -9.73
C ILE A 70 9.47 10.51 -11.07
N GLY A 71 10.40 9.96 -11.85
CA GLY A 71 10.88 10.56 -13.09
C GLY A 71 10.11 10.19 -14.37
N ASP A 72 9.23 9.20 -14.32
CA ASP A 72 8.48 8.73 -15.49
C ASP A 72 7.11 9.40 -15.58
N GLU A 73 6.86 10.09 -16.70
CA GLU A 73 5.60 10.78 -16.98
C GLU A 73 4.48 9.81 -17.34
N ASP A 74 4.81 8.58 -17.76
CA ASP A 74 3.85 7.57 -18.24
C ASP A 74 3.13 6.79 -17.12
N ILE A 75 3.34 7.18 -15.85
CA ILE A 75 2.68 6.53 -14.73
C ILE A 75 1.26 7.05 -14.60
N ASP A 76 0.31 6.13 -14.74
CA ASP A 76 -1.08 6.37 -14.41
C ASP A 76 -1.20 6.91 -12.99
N ASP A 77 -1.65 8.16 -12.91
CA ASP A 77 -1.81 8.91 -11.68
C ASP A 77 -2.77 8.22 -10.71
N ASP A 78 -3.71 7.42 -11.21
CA ASP A 78 -4.71 6.72 -10.41
C ASP A 78 -4.23 5.41 -9.80
N SER A 79 -3.07 4.91 -10.24
CA SER A 79 -2.37 3.79 -9.60
C SER A 79 -1.87 4.17 -8.20
N ASP A 80 -1.66 3.18 -7.32
CA ASP A 80 -1.10 3.43 -5.97
C ASP A 80 0.22 4.23 -6.02
N LEU A 81 1.07 3.94 -7.01
CA LEU A 81 2.34 4.66 -7.20
C LEU A 81 2.13 6.07 -7.77
N GLY A 82 1.16 6.26 -8.66
CA GLY A 82 0.75 7.58 -9.13
C GLY A 82 0.19 8.46 -8.01
N ARG A 83 -0.64 7.88 -7.13
CA ARG A 83 -1.15 8.52 -5.91
C ARG A 83 -0.01 8.91 -4.96
N VAL A 84 0.98 8.04 -4.75
CA VAL A 84 2.20 8.35 -3.97
C VAL A 84 2.97 9.51 -4.60
N ARG A 85 3.21 9.48 -5.92
CA ARG A 85 3.90 10.55 -6.64
C ARG A 85 3.19 11.89 -6.44
N ARG A 86 1.88 11.97 -6.69
CA ARG A 86 1.08 13.20 -6.49
C ARG A 86 1.19 13.74 -5.07
N ARG A 87 1.09 12.88 -4.06
CA ARG A 87 1.19 13.25 -2.64
C ARG A 87 2.59 13.77 -2.28
N LEU A 88 3.65 13.14 -2.81
CA LEU A 88 5.03 13.57 -2.58
C LEU A 88 5.35 14.89 -3.28
N CYS A 89 4.93 15.08 -4.54
CA CYS A 89 5.06 16.34 -5.26
C CYS A 89 4.40 17.49 -4.50
N TRP A 90 3.26 17.24 -3.85
CA TRP A 90 2.58 18.23 -3.01
C TRP A 90 3.33 18.49 -1.69
N LEU A 91 3.75 17.43 -0.98
CA LEU A 91 4.41 17.50 0.33
C LEU A 91 5.82 18.10 0.29
N GLN A 92 6.65 17.64 -0.66
CA GLN A 92 8.08 17.96 -0.75
C GLN A 92 8.49 18.24 -2.20
N PRO A 93 8.07 19.38 -2.77
CA PRO A 93 8.40 19.74 -4.15
C PRO A 93 9.91 19.86 -4.34
N GLY A 94 10.45 19.23 -5.36
CA GLY A 94 11.88 19.22 -5.68
C GLY A 94 12.73 18.26 -4.84
N ASP A 95 12.14 17.55 -3.88
CA ASP A 95 12.80 16.52 -3.08
C ASP A 95 11.99 15.20 -3.06
N GLU A 96 11.17 14.99 -4.08
CA GLU A 96 10.23 13.87 -4.15
C GLU A 96 10.95 12.52 -4.12
N ARG A 97 12.14 12.43 -4.72
CA ARG A 97 12.94 11.20 -4.73
C ARG A 97 13.41 10.80 -3.34
N ALA A 98 13.97 11.73 -2.56
CA ALA A 98 14.43 11.42 -1.20
C ALA A 98 13.23 11.15 -0.29
N ALA A 99 12.16 11.91 -0.45
CA ALA A 99 10.90 11.71 0.27
C ALA A 99 10.28 10.33 -0.03
N PHE A 100 10.34 9.88 -1.29
CA PHE A 100 9.90 8.53 -1.68
C PHE A 100 10.71 7.45 -1.00
N ILE A 101 12.05 7.54 -1.02
CA ILE A 101 12.93 6.55 -0.38
C ILE A 101 12.64 6.49 1.14
N ARG A 102 12.47 7.65 1.78
CA ARG A 102 12.10 7.72 3.21
C ARG A 102 10.77 7.02 3.47
N ALA A 103 9.75 7.36 2.69
CA ALA A 103 8.42 6.75 2.82
C ALA A 103 8.46 5.24 2.58
N TRP A 104 9.24 4.78 1.60
CA TRP A 104 9.42 3.36 1.31
C TRP A 104 10.02 2.61 2.50
N LEU A 105 11.10 3.14 3.09
CA LEU A 105 11.75 2.52 4.25
C LEU A 105 10.83 2.51 5.48
N GLU A 106 10.09 3.59 5.71
CA GLU A 106 9.15 3.67 6.82
C GLU A 106 7.96 2.72 6.64
N ALA A 107 7.38 2.65 5.44
CA ALA A 107 6.34 1.69 5.10
C ALA A 107 6.86 0.25 5.18
N GLU A 108 8.11 0.00 4.76
CA GLU A 108 8.76 -1.30 4.91
C GLU A 108 8.82 -1.65 6.39
N GLU A 109 9.34 -0.79 7.26
CA GLU A 109 9.40 -1.07 8.69
C GLU A 109 8.02 -1.34 9.31
N LEU A 110 7.01 -0.54 8.95
CA LEU A 110 5.62 -0.75 9.40
C LEU A 110 5.08 -2.11 8.97
N VAL A 111 5.27 -2.49 7.71
CA VAL A 111 4.85 -3.80 7.21
C VAL A 111 5.60 -4.92 7.94
N ALA A 112 6.91 -4.81 8.18
CA ALA A 112 7.69 -5.84 8.90
C ALA A 112 7.11 -6.10 10.29
N ARG A 113 6.85 -5.03 11.03
CA ARG A 113 6.32 -5.09 12.39
C ARG A 113 4.93 -5.73 12.43
N ASN A 114 4.14 -5.56 11.37
CA ASN A 114 2.76 -6.04 11.30
C ASN A 114 2.60 -7.35 10.49
N MET A 115 3.64 -7.86 9.83
CA MET A 115 3.54 -9.08 9.01
C MET A 115 2.86 -10.25 9.73
N PRO A 116 3.19 -10.60 10.99
CA PRO A 116 2.52 -11.70 11.68
C PRO A 116 1.00 -11.52 11.77
N ALA A 117 0.53 -10.29 12.01
CA ALA A 117 -0.89 -9.97 12.04
C ALA A 117 -1.52 -10.03 10.64
N THR A 118 -0.82 -9.51 9.62
CA THR A 118 -1.25 -9.60 8.22
C THR A 118 -1.39 -11.06 7.77
N GLU A 119 -0.44 -11.93 8.12
CA GLU A 119 -0.50 -13.36 7.83
C GLU A 119 -1.66 -14.04 8.56
N TRP A 120 -1.89 -13.70 9.82
CA TRP A 120 -3.03 -14.22 10.58
C TRP A 120 -4.37 -13.84 9.93
N ILE A 121 -4.57 -12.56 9.61
CA ILE A 121 -5.79 -12.09 8.92
C ILE A 121 -5.95 -12.79 7.57
N ALA A 122 -4.88 -12.94 6.79
CA ALA A 122 -4.93 -13.62 5.50
C ALA A 122 -5.36 -15.09 5.62
N ARG A 123 -4.90 -15.80 6.67
CA ARG A 123 -5.33 -17.17 6.96
C ARG A 123 -6.80 -17.22 7.34
N GLU A 124 -7.25 -16.37 8.27
CA GLU A 124 -8.66 -16.30 8.70
C GLU A 124 -9.60 -16.01 7.52
N LEU A 125 -9.21 -15.09 6.63
CA LEU A 125 -9.97 -14.79 5.42
C LEU A 125 -10.02 -15.98 4.44
N CYS A 126 -8.91 -16.72 4.32
CA CYS A 126 -8.86 -17.92 3.49
C CYS A 126 -9.76 -19.03 4.07
N ASP A 127 -9.72 -19.25 5.37
CA ASP A 127 -10.53 -20.24 6.07
C ASP A 127 -12.02 -19.91 5.98
N CYS A 128 -12.41 -18.65 6.23
CA CYS A 128 -13.79 -18.18 6.07
C CYS A 128 -14.28 -18.31 4.61
N GLY A 129 -13.42 -17.98 3.64
CA GLY A 129 -13.72 -18.13 2.21
C GLY A 129 -13.85 -19.61 1.77
N CYS A 130 -13.05 -20.49 2.35
CA CYS A 130 -13.13 -21.94 2.15
C CYS A 130 -14.40 -22.51 2.76
N ASP A 131 -14.78 -22.08 3.96
CA ASP A 131 -16.00 -22.47 4.65
C ASP A 131 -17.26 -22.05 3.87
N ALA A 132 -17.28 -20.85 3.31
CA ALA A 132 -18.36 -20.39 2.45
C ALA A 132 -18.49 -21.25 1.17
N ARG A 133 -17.37 -21.62 0.54
CA ARG A 133 -17.37 -22.54 -0.62
C ARG A 133 -17.82 -23.95 -0.25
N LEU A 134 -17.44 -24.46 0.92
CA LEU A 134 -17.86 -25.78 1.40
C LEU A 134 -19.36 -25.82 1.72
N ARG A 135 -19.93 -24.74 2.29
CA ARG A 135 -21.39 -24.61 2.48
C ARG A 135 -22.14 -24.52 1.15
N GLY A 136 -21.57 -23.86 0.13
CA GLY A 136 -22.10 -23.87 -1.24
C GLY A 136 -22.02 -25.24 -1.92
N ARG A 137 -20.93 -26.00 -1.71
CA ARG A 137 -20.73 -27.35 -2.29
C ARG A 137 -21.49 -28.46 -1.56
N ARG A 138 -22.00 -28.27 -0.34
CA ARG A 138 -22.94 -29.24 0.26
C ARG A 138 -24.27 -29.34 -0.49
N ARG A 139 -24.58 -28.40 -1.40
CA ARG A 139 -25.68 -28.53 -2.38
C ARG A 139 -25.31 -29.26 -3.67
N MET A 140 -24.02 -29.52 -3.94
CA MET A 140 -23.58 -30.30 -5.10
C MET A 140 -22.29 -31.07 -4.77
N GLY A 141 -22.42 -32.38 -4.54
CA GLY A 141 -21.39 -33.41 -4.77
C GLY A 141 -19.97 -33.15 -4.24
N ARG A 142 -19.59 -33.87 -3.18
CA ARG A 142 -18.26 -33.85 -2.53
C ARG A 142 -17.10 -33.89 -3.54
N ARG A 143 -16.36 -32.77 -3.66
CA ARG A 143 -14.92 -32.77 -4.02
C ARG A 143 -14.16 -31.98 -2.95
N ARG A 144 -13.15 -32.64 -2.36
CA ARG A 144 -12.24 -32.08 -1.34
C ARG A 144 -11.60 -30.78 -1.87
N CYS A 145 -11.44 -29.79 -1.00
CA CYS A 145 -10.65 -28.59 -1.27
C CYS A 145 -9.22 -28.84 -0.80
N ASP A 146 -8.28 -28.92 -1.75
CA ASP A 146 -6.84 -29.04 -1.50
C ASP A 146 -6.21 -27.67 -1.22
N CYS A 147 -6.81 -26.88 -0.33
CA CYS A 147 -6.33 -25.51 -0.05
C CYS A 147 -5.17 -25.46 0.97
N ALA A 148 -4.79 -26.59 1.58
CA ALA A 148 -3.85 -26.63 2.70
C ALA A 148 -2.47 -27.23 2.35
N GLN A 149 -2.14 -27.42 1.07
CA GLN A 149 -0.83 -27.93 0.65
C GLN A 149 -0.17 -27.03 -0.38
N ALA A 150 0.25 -25.85 0.06
CA ALA A 150 1.32 -25.11 -0.59
C ALA A 150 2.14 -24.37 0.48
N HIS A 151 3.20 -25.05 0.94
CA HIS A 151 4.41 -24.58 1.62
C HIS A 151 4.31 -23.98 3.02
#